data_AF-A0A7S1ZGE0-F1
#
_entry.id   AF-A0A7S1ZGE0-F1
#
_cell.length_a   1.000
_cell.length_b   1.000
_cell.length_c   1.000
_cell.angle_alpha   90.00
_cell.angle_beta   90.00
_cell.angle_gamma   90.00
#
_symmetry.space_group_name_H-M   'P 1'
#
loop_
_entity.id
_entity.type
_entity.pdbx_description
1 polymer ?
#
loop_
_entity_poly.entity_id
_entity_poly.type
_entity_poly.pdbx_seq_one_letter_code
_entity_poly.pdbx_strand_id
1 'polypeptide(L)'
;MIHPERSNLHFCDGSEGLSRFCKVRDSIALIKFECNNEIDDEKYGKQSKLPALTDETRLWQTHHSAGPLGSNKNTTRRSVRFSDITVREYGMVIGDHPCCSYGPPVTLGWDYEENEAVSLDDFECKRRRTLRQMILSYYRRKDLLQLAGASREEIKQATKFANRTKRQRSMTRSLLITQPIETGLESTCRKLKRLLKEDHWRTEAHLFK
;
A
#
# COMPACT_ATOMS: atom_id res chain seq x y z
N MET A 1 -20.62 -30.94 -23.14
CA MET A 1 -21.66 -30.32 -22.31
C MET A 1 -21.40 -30.70 -20.87
N ILE A 2 -21.24 -29.69 -20.00
CA ILE A 2 -21.67 -29.64 -18.59
C ILE A 2 -20.85 -30.46 -17.55
N HIS A 3 -19.99 -29.75 -16.79
CA HIS A 3 -19.69 -29.96 -15.35
C HIS A 3 -20.97 -29.62 -14.51
N PRO A 4 -21.16 -29.95 -13.19
CA PRO A 4 -20.13 -30.01 -12.12
C PRO A 4 -20.41 -30.90 -10.84
N GLU A 5 -19.42 -30.91 -9.93
CA GLU A 5 -19.42 -30.90 -8.44
C GLU A 5 -20.21 -31.89 -7.54
N ARG A 6 -19.51 -32.40 -6.50
CA ARG A 6 -19.71 -32.13 -5.03
C ARG A 6 -18.86 -33.12 -4.19
N SER A 7 -17.78 -32.68 -3.55
CA SER A 7 -17.69 -32.17 -2.16
C SER A 7 -18.06 -33.18 -1.06
N ASN A 8 -17.05 -33.70 -0.36
CA ASN A 8 -17.15 -34.16 1.03
C ASN A 8 -15.75 -34.08 1.67
N LEU A 9 -15.40 -32.88 2.12
CA LEU A 9 -14.30 -32.67 3.05
C LEU A 9 -14.92 -32.48 4.43
N HIS A 10 -14.57 -33.43 5.29
CA HIS A 10 -15.01 -33.58 6.67
C HIS A 10 -14.65 -32.31 7.46
N PHE A 11 -15.68 -31.63 7.95
CA PHE A 11 -15.58 -30.52 8.89
C PHE A 11 -15.37 -31.14 10.28
N CYS A 12 -14.16 -31.03 10.83
CA CYS A 12 -13.92 -31.26 12.25
C CYS A 12 -13.84 -29.90 12.93
N ASP A 13 -14.85 -29.65 13.74
CA ASP A 13 -15.00 -28.48 14.61
C ASP A 13 -14.27 -28.71 15.94
N GLY A 14 -13.79 -27.61 16.54
CA GLY A 14 -13.55 -27.51 17.98
C GLY A 14 -12.25 -28.10 18.55
N SER A 15 -11.22 -27.25 18.67
CA SER A 15 -10.47 -27.18 19.93
C SER A 15 -9.83 -25.80 20.09
N GLU A 16 -10.23 -25.15 21.17
CA GLU A 16 -9.84 -23.84 21.70
C GLU A 16 -8.36 -23.50 21.49
N GLY A 17 -8.10 -22.67 20.49
CA GLY A 17 -6.79 -22.08 20.24
C GLY A 17 -6.54 -20.97 21.24
N LEU A 18 -5.95 -21.31 22.38
CA LEU A 18 -5.29 -20.35 23.25
C LEU A 18 -4.34 -19.51 22.38
N SER A 19 -4.77 -18.28 22.13
CA SER A 19 -4.01 -17.17 21.58
C SER A 19 -2.70 -17.02 22.36
N ARG A 20 -1.68 -17.78 21.95
CA ARG A 20 -0.30 -17.54 22.36
C ARG A 20 0.23 -16.44 21.46
N PHE A 21 -0.16 -15.20 21.76
CA PHE A 21 0.63 -14.04 21.36
C PHE A 21 2.01 -14.19 22.00
N CYS A 22 2.95 -14.77 21.25
CA CYS A 22 4.35 -14.72 21.62
C CYS A 22 4.78 -13.26 21.49
N LYS A 23 4.85 -12.54 22.62
CA LYS A 23 5.30 -11.15 22.71
C LYS A 23 6.77 -11.05 22.31
N VAL A 24 7.04 -11.05 21.01
CA VAL A 24 8.33 -10.59 20.50
C VAL A 24 8.26 -9.07 20.49
N ARG A 25 8.99 -8.44 21.42
CA ARG A 25 9.04 -6.98 21.67
C ARG A 25 9.67 -6.18 20.50
N ASP A 26 9.26 -6.44 19.27
CA ASP A 26 9.56 -5.63 18.10
C ASP A 26 8.26 -5.06 17.53
N SER A 27 7.50 -4.33 18.36
CA SER A 27 6.26 -3.69 17.93
C SER A 27 6.57 -2.58 16.92
N ILE A 28 5.90 -2.63 15.78
CA ILE A 28 5.74 -1.51 14.85
C ILE A 28 4.39 -0.90 15.20
N ALA A 29 4.43 0.19 15.95
CA ALA A 29 3.26 0.96 16.37
C ALA A 29 2.66 1.70 15.17
N LEU A 30 1.39 1.44 14.89
CA LEU A 30 0.58 2.29 14.02
C LEU A 30 -0.19 3.27 14.92
N ILE A 31 0.11 4.56 14.78
CA ILE A 31 -0.51 5.64 15.55
C ILE A 31 -1.86 5.96 14.91
N LYS A 32 -2.94 5.79 15.67
CA LYS A 32 -4.25 6.33 15.29
C LYS A 32 -4.36 7.74 15.87
N PHE A 33 -4.60 8.73 15.02
CA PHE A 33 -5.02 10.06 15.46
C PHE A 33 -6.55 10.09 15.44
N GLU A 34 -7.16 10.25 16.60
CA GLU A 34 -8.58 10.57 16.70
C GLU A 34 -8.73 12.08 16.83
N CYS A 35 -9.42 12.70 15.87
CA CYS A 35 -9.78 14.11 15.93
C CYS A 35 -11.05 14.24 16.78
N ASN A 36 -10.89 14.62 18.04
CA ASN A 36 -12.02 15.10 18.85
C ASN A 36 -12.28 16.57 18.50
N ASN A 37 -13.06 16.79 17.44
CA ASN A 37 -13.72 18.08 17.26
C ASN A 37 -15.17 17.91 17.70
N GLU A 38 -15.49 18.25 18.95
CA GLU A 38 -16.84 18.72 19.26
C GLU A 38 -17.04 20.01 18.47
N ILE A 39 -17.78 19.90 17.38
CA ILE A 39 -18.30 21.05 16.66
C ILE A 39 -19.70 21.25 17.24
N ASP A 40 -19.86 22.30 18.04
CA ASP A 40 -21.19 22.77 18.44
C ASP A 40 -21.97 23.16 17.17
N ASP A 41 -22.85 22.25 16.75
CA ASP A 41 -23.78 22.43 15.64
C ASP A 41 -24.89 23.41 16.05
N GLU A 42 -24.63 24.71 15.98
CA GLU A 42 -25.71 25.69 15.93
C GLU A 42 -25.43 26.82 14.93
N LYS A 43 -26.35 26.93 13.96
CA LYS A 43 -26.52 27.97 12.92
C LYS A 43 -25.63 27.88 11.67
N TYR A 44 -26.12 27.14 10.68
CA TYR A 44 -25.99 27.53 9.27
C TYR A 44 -27.34 27.75 8.61
N GLY A 45 -27.76 29.01 8.59
CA GLY A 45 -28.79 29.52 7.70
C GLY A 45 -28.27 30.81 7.07
N LYS A 46 -27.77 30.72 5.83
CA LYS A 46 -27.78 31.75 4.77
C LYS A 46 -26.84 31.34 3.63
N GLN A 47 -27.43 31.00 2.49
CA GLN A 47 -26.74 30.96 1.20
C GLN A 47 -26.28 32.37 0.84
N SER A 48 -24.99 32.54 0.58
CA SER A 48 -24.47 33.71 -0.14
C SER A 48 -23.47 33.25 -1.20
N LYS A 49 -23.70 33.78 -2.40
CA LYS A 49 -23.11 33.47 -3.72
C LYS A 49 -21.59 33.30 -3.72
N LEU A 50 -21.11 32.29 -4.45
CA LEU A 50 -19.72 32.14 -4.90
C LEU A 50 -19.40 33.20 -5.98
N PRO A 51 -18.37 34.03 -5.84
CA PRO A 51 -17.82 34.77 -6.97
C PRO A 51 -16.88 33.89 -7.80
N ALA A 52 -16.82 34.19 -9.09
CA ALA A 52 -16.16 33.43 -10.13
C ALA A 52 -14.63 33.33 -9.95
N LEU A 53 -14.12 32.15 -10.33
CA LEU A 53 -12.72 31.78 -10.41
C LEU A 53 -12.00 32.63 -11.47
N THR A 54 -10.98 33.38 -11.05
CA THR A 54 -9.95 33.88 -11.97
C THR A 54 -8.59 33.41 -11.48
N ASP A 55 -7.84 32.80 -12.41
CA ASP A 55 -6.45 32.35 -12.28
C ASP A 55 -5.57 33.48 -11.75
N GLU A 56 -5.03 33.34 -10.53
CA GLU A 56 -3.73 33.89 -10.13
C GLU A 56 -3.14 33.04 -8.97
N THR A 57 -2.81 31.79 -9.26
CA THR A 57 -1.89 30.99 -8.44
C THR A 57 -0.45 31.34 -8.78
N ARG A 58 0.09 32.46 -8.26
CA ARG A 58 1.54 32.68 -8.17
C ARG A 58 1.87 33.86 -7.27
N LEU A 59 2.20 33.59 -6.00
CA LEU A 59 3.13 34.32 -5.13
C LEU A 59 2.83 33.94 -3.67
N TRP A 60 3.55 32.97 -3.09
CA TRP A 60 3.72 32.96 -1.63
C TRP A 60 4.93 33.84 -1.31
N GLN A 61 4.72 35.15 -1.21
CA GLN A 61 5.72 36.03 -0.60
C GLN A 61 5.33 36.29 0.85
N THR A 62 6.15 35.76 1.75
CA THR A 62 6.24 36.14 3.15
C THR A 62 6.54 37.63 3.28
N HIS A 63 5.53 38.43 3.61
CA HIS A 63 5.69 39.80 4.08
C HIS A 63 5.32 39.87 5.56
N HIS A 64 6.35 39.91 6.41
CA HIS A 64 6.21 40.39 7.78
C HIS A 64 6.28 41.91 7.74
N SER A 65 5.17 42.60 8.00
CA SER A 65 5.18 44.00 8.45
C SER A 65 3.90 44.30 9.22
N ALA A 66 4.09 44.80 10.44
CA ALA A 66 3.05 45.20 11.37
C ALA A 66 2.40 46.51 10.93
N GLY A 67 1.06 46.55 10.89
CA GLY A 67 0.24 47.75 10.77
C GLY A 67 -0.96 47.68 11.74
N PRO A 68 -1.46 48.82 12.26
CA PRO A 68 -2.29 48.83 13.46
C PRO A 68 -3.79 48.60 13.22
N LEU A 69 -4.43 48.24 14.33
CA LEU A 69 -5.74 47.64 14.54
C LEU A 69 -6.94 48.28 13.82
N GLY A 70 -7.69 47.43 13.12
CA GLY A 70 -9.12 47.61 12.81
C GLY A 70 -9.95 46.59 13.60
N SER A 71 -10.94 47.08 14.34
CA SER A 71 -11.79 46.37 15.29
C SER A 71 -12.51 45.12 14.76
N ASN A 72 -12.17 44.00 15.41
CA ASN A 72 -13.05 42.91 15.85
C ASN A 72 -13.99 42.24 14.83
N LYS A 73 -13.47 41.21 14.17
CA LYS A 73 -14.15 39.93 14.08
C LYS A 73 -13.25 38.92 14.79
N ASN A 74 -13.64 38.45 15.97
CA ASN A 74 -13.07 37.26 16.61
C ASN A 74 -13.31 36.05 15.72
N THR A 75 -12.56 35.97 14.61
CA THR A 75 -12.33 34.74 13.88
C THR A 75 -11.32 34.00 14.74
N THR A 76 -11.81 33.24 15.73
CA THR A 76 -10.97 32.26 16.41
C THR A 76 -10.34 31.42 15.32
N ARG A 77 -9.03 31.60 15.09
CA ARG A 77 -8.30 30.82 14.10
C ARG A 77 -8.47 29.37 14.51
N ARG A 78 -9.25 28.62 13.74
CA ARG A 78 -9.47 27.19 14.00
C ARG A 78 -8.09 26.53 13.96
N SER A 79 -7.67 25.96 15.08
CA SER A 79 -6.39 25.29 15.21
C SER A 79 -6.63 23.87 15.68
N VAL A 80 -6.08 22.89 14.98
CA VAL A 80 -6.10 21.48 15.41
C VAL A 80 -4.99 21.28 16.43
N ARG A 81 -5.30 20.58 17.51
CA ARG A 81 -4.33 20.13 18.52
C ARG A 81 -4.47 18.64 18.71
N PHE A 82 -3.37 17.99 19.09
CA PHE A 82 -3.34 16.57 19.42
C PHE A 82 -3.02 16.43 20.91
N SER A 83 -3.70 15.52 21.61
CA SER A 83 -3.50 15.29 23.06
C SER A 83 -2.88 13.93 23.33
N ASP A 84 -3.59 12.87 22.98
CA ASP A 84 -3.28 11.52 23.39
C ASP A 84 -3.05 10.63 22.18
N ILE A 85 -2.17 9.66 22.37
CA ILE A 85 -1.73 8.72 21.35
C ILE A 85 -2.12 7.33 21.80
N THR A 86 -2.94 6.68 20.98
CA THR A 86 -3.25 5.26 21.14
C THR A 86 -2.39 4.44 20.18
N VAL A 87 -1.69 3.43 20.72
CA VAL A 87 -0.75 2.59 19.96
C VAL A 87 -1.36 1.21 19.74
N ARG A 88 -1.39 0.77 18.47
CA ARG A 88 -1.79 -0.60 18.11
C ARG A 88 -0.57 -1.46 17.80
N GLU A 89 -0.54 -2.65 18.38
CA GLU A 89 0.46 -3.67 18.13
C GLU A 89 -0.15 -4.79 17.28
N TYR A 90 0.44 -5.04 16.11
CA TYR A 90 -0.01 -6.08 15.20
C TYR A 90 0.92 -7.28 15.26
N GLY A 91 0.34 -8.48 15.10
CA GLY A 91 1.12 -9.70 14.93
C GLY A 91 1.99 -9.67 13.66
N MET A 92 3.16 -10.29 13.72
CA MET A 92 4.05 -10.44 12.56
C MET A 92 3.71 -11.74 11.81
N VAL A 93 3.31 -11.62 10.54
CA VAL A 93 2.92 -12.76 9.69
C VAL A 93 3.74 -12.82 8.41
N ILE A 94 3.66 -13.94 7.69
CA ILE A 94 4.32 -14.11 6.38
C ILE A 94 3.75 -13.08 5.40
N GLY A 95 4.63 -12.32 4.75
CA GLY A 95 4.26 -11.35 3.71
C GLY A 95 4.49 -11.86 2.29
N ASP A 96 4.38 -10.95 1.33
CA ASP A 96 4.60 -11.19 -0.11
C ASP A 96 5.57 -10.17 -0.74
N HIS A 97 6.18 -9.30 0.07
CA HIS A 97 6.99 -8.18 -0.40
C HIS A 97 8.30 -8.64 -1.10
N PRO A 98 8.51 -8.33 -2.40
CA PRO A 98 9.62 -8.87 -3.17
C PRO A 98 10.94 -8.12 -3.02
N CYS A 99 10.97 -7.02 -2.24
CA CYS A 99 12.19 -6.21 -2.07
C CYS A 99 13.07 -6.67 -0.90
N CYS A 100 12.70 -7.73 -0.18
CA CYS A 100 13.62 -8.35 0.77
C CYS A 100 14.91 -8.80 0.05
N SER A 101 16.05 -8.50 0.66
CA SER A 101 17.36 -8.90 0.12
C SER A 101 17.50 -10.42 0.08
N TYR A 102 17.13 -11.08 1.19
CA TYR A 102 17.17 -12.53 1.37
C TYR A 102 16.09 -13.00 2.36
N GLY A 103 15.63 -14.25 2.20
CA GLY A 103 14.69 -14.91 3.12
C GLY A 103 13.23 -14.45 3.03
N PRO A 104 12.38 -14.88 3.99
CA PRO A 104 10.94 -14.66 3.91
C PRO A 104 10.59 -13.19 4.19
N PRO A 105 9.72 -12.56 3.37
CA PRO A 105 9.13 -11.27 3.73
C PRO A 105 8.21 -11.44 4.95
N VAL A 106 8.17 -10.39 5.78
CA VAL A 106 7.25 -10.29 6.92
C VAL A 106 6.30 -9.12 6.69
N THR A 107 5.08 -9.22 7.19
CA THR A 107 4.08 -8.15 7.18
C THR A 107 3.33 -8.12 8.50
N LEU A 108 2.56 -7.06 8.72
CA LEU A 108 1.61 -7.00 9.84
C LEU A 108 0.38 -7.83 9.49
N GLY A 109 -0.13 -8.58 10.46
CA GLY A 109 -1.42 -9.26 10.40
C GLY A 109 -2.58 -8.28 10.54
N TRP A 110 -3.79 -8.80 10.50
CA TRP A 110 -5.02 -8.01 10.68
C TRP A 110 -5.39 -7.83 12.16
N ASP A 111 -5.07 -8.82 12.99
CA ASP A 111 -5.34 -8.80 14.42
C ASP A 111 -4.35 -7.87 15.13
N TYR A 112 -4.90 -7.06 16.05
CA TYR A 112 -4.13 -6.11 16.83
C TYR A 112 -4.54 -6.10 18.30
N GLU A 113 -3.58 -5.75 19.15
CA GLU A 113 -3.79 -5.38 20.54
C GLU A 113 -3.66 -3.86 20.64
N GLU A 114 -4.65 -3.20 21.24
CA GLU A 114 -4.65 -1.75 21.45
C GLU A 114 -4.11 -1.45 22.86
N ASN A 115 -3.04 -0.66 22.93
CA ASN A 115 -2.44 -0.24 24.19
C ASN A 115 -3.22 0.92 24.82
N GLU A 116 -2.98 1.14 26.10
CA GLU A 116 -3.48 2.32 26.81
C GLU A 116 -3.01 3.63 26.15
N ALA A 117 -3.87 4.65 26.20
CA ALA A 117 -3.56 5.97 25.67
C ALA A 117 -2.38 6.58 26.44
N VAL A 118 -1.43 7.14 25.70
CA VAL A 118 -0.24 7.81 26.24
C VAL A 118 -0.28 9.27 25.83
N SER A 119 0.08 10.18 26.74
CA SER A 119 0.16 11.60 26.40
C SER A 119 1.17 11.84 25.26
N LEU A 120 0.89 12.82 24.41
CA LEU A 120 1.78 13.16 23.30
C LEU A 120 3.18 13.55 23.79
N ASP A 121 3.28 14.30 24.89
CA ASP A 121 4.55 14.74 25.47
C ASP A 121 5.39 13.54 25.95
N ASP A 122 4.78 12.56 26.61
CA ASP A 122 5.47 11.34 27.07
C ASP A 122 5.91 10.45 25.90
N PHE A 123 5.11 10.43 24.83
CA PHE A 123 5.46 9.69 23.61
C PHE A 123 6.64 10.33 22.88
N GLU A 124 6.66 11.65 22.73
CA GLU A 124 7.72 12.38 22.03
C GLU A 124 9.05 12.40 22.79
N CYS A 125 9.01 12.31 24.12
CA CYS A 125 10.21 12.17 24.95
C CYS A 125 11.02 10.89 24.62
N LYS A 126 10.39 9.88 24.00
CA LYS A 126 11.06 8.65 23.57
C LYS A 126 11.80 8.90 22.25
N ARG A 127 13.12 8.69 22.25
CA ARG A 127 13.96 8.87 21.06
C ARG A 127 13.47 7.99 19.91
N ARG A 128 13.17 8.62 18.76
CA ARG A 128 12.82 7.92 17.52
C ARG A 128 13.94 6.95 17.10
N ARG A 129 13.55 5.74 16.72
CA ARG A 129 14.48 4.73 16.18
C ARG A 129 15.12 5.24 14.89
N THR A 130 16.42 5.00 14.74
CA THR A 130 17.14 5.24 13.48
C THR A 130 16.74 4.20 12.43
N LEU A 131 16.95 4.50 11.14
CA LEU A 131 16.69 3.55 10.06
C LEU A 131 17.37 2.20 10.29
N ARG A 132 18.62 2.20 10.78
CA ARG A 132 19.36 0.97 11.11
C ARG A 132 18.67 0.14 12.20
N GLN A 133 18.06 0.78 13.20
CA GLN A 133 17.31 0.10 14.26
C GLN A 133 15.94 -0.41 13.80
N MET A 134 15.45 0.02 12.64
CA MET A 134 14.19 -0.45 12.05
C MET A 134 14.40 -1.56 11.01
N ILE A 135 15.64 -1.82 10.57
CA ILE A 135 15.93 -2.90 9.62
C ILE A 135 15.97 -4.23 10.36
N LEU A 136 15.11 -5.17 9.96
CA LEU A 136 15.11 -6.52 10.48
C LEU A 136 16.07 -7.42 9.69
N SER A 137 17.00 -8.06 10.40
CA SER A 137 17.89 -9.06 9.82
C SER A 137 17.11 -10.29 9.33
N TYR A 138 17.74 -11.11 8.49
CA TYR A 138 17.16 -12.38 8.05
C TYR A 138 16.80 -13.28 9.24
N TYR A 139 17.73 -13.45 10.19
CA TYR A 139 17.52 -14.28 11.38
C TYR A 139 16.34 -13.75 12.19
N ARG A 140 16.29 -12.43 12.43
CA ARG A 140 15.21 -11.83 13.21
C ARG A 140 13.84 -12.04 12.57
N ARG A 141 13.72 -11.88 11.24
CA ARG A 141 12.47 -12.16 10.52
C ARG A 141 12.05 -13.62 10.63
N LYS A 142 13.00 -14.54 10.47
CA LYS A 142 12.74 -15.98 10.60
C LYS A 142 12.26 -16.33 12.00
N ASP A 143 12.93 -15.82 13.03
CA ASP A 143 12.57 -16.07 14.42
C ASP A 143 11.17 -15.52 14.74
N LEU A 144 10.86 -14.30 14.29
CA LEU A 144 9.53 -13.70 14.41
C LEU A 144 8.44 -14.60 13.82
N LEU A 145 8.65 -15.11 12.60
CA LEU A 145 7.69 -15.98 11.92
C LEU A 145 7.53 -17.34 12.63
N GLN A 146 8.62 -17.92 13.12
CA GLN A 146 8.57 -19.18 13.87
C GLN A 146 7.85 -19.02 15.21
N LEU A 147 8.08 -17.89 15.90
CA LEU A 147 7.38 -17.56 17.16
C LEU A 147 5.90 -17.26 16.93
N ALA A 148 5.54 -16.75 15.75
CA ALA A 148 4.16 -16.62 15.31
C ALA A 148 3.51 -17.95 14.85
N GLY A 149 4.24 -19.08 14.91
CA GLY A 149 3.73 -20.41 14.60
C GLY A 149 3.87 -20.83 13.12
N ALA A 150 4.53 -20.04 12.28
CA ALA A 150 4.71 -20.40 10.87
C ALA A 150 5.65 -21.61 10.71
N SER A 151 5.26 -22.56 9.86
CA SER A 151 6.08 -23.73 9.58
C SER A 151 7.30 -23.40 8.74
N ARG A 152 8.34 -24.23 8.84
CA ARG A 152 9.56 -24.11 8.01
C ARG A 152 9.24 -24.21 6.52
N GLU A 153 8.26 -25.05 6.17
CA GLU A 153 7.79 -25.24 4.79
C GLU A 153 7.12 -23.97 4.25
N GLU A 154 6.26 -23.34 5.05
CA GLU A 154 5.57 -22.10 4.69
C GLU A 154 6.56 -20.95 4.49
N ILE A 155 7.51 -20.80 5.41
CA ILE A 155 8.61 -19.84 5.31
C ILE A 155 9.42 -20.04 4.01
N LYS A 156 9.71 -21.30 3.67
CA LYS A 156 10.44 -21.67 2.45
C LYS A 156 9.62 -21.35 1.19
N GLN A 157 8.32 -21.64 1.21
CA GLN A 157 7.41 -21.32 0.11
C GLN A 157 7.31 -19.80 -0.11
N ALA A 158 7.10 -19.03 0.95
CA ALA A 158 7.04 -17.56 0.90
C ALA A 158 8.31 -16.96 0.30
N THR A 159 9.48 -17.47 0.72
CA THR A 159 10.77 -17.05 0.16
C THR A 159 10.85 -17.34 -1.35
N LYS A 160 10.38 -18.51 -1.80
CA LYS A 160 10.34 -18.86 -3.23
C LYS A 160 9.42 -17.92 -4.01
N PHE A 161 8.24 -17.61 -3.48
CA PHE A 161 7.29 -16.69 -4.12
C PHE A 161 7.88 -15.28 -4.25
N ALA A 162 8.45 -14.74 -3.17
CA ALA A 162 9.11 -13.42 -3.19
C ALA A 162 10.23 -13.36 -4.24
N ASN A 163 11.07 -14.40 -4.31
CA ASN A 163 12.14 -14.49 -5.31
C ASN A 163 11.61 -14.59 -6.75
N ARG A 164 10.52 -15.32 -6.96
CA ARG A 164 9.86 -15.38 -8.27
C ARG A 164 9.36 -14.00 -8.69
N THR A 165 8.67 -13.28 -7.81
CA THR A 165 8.20 -11.91 -8.08
C THR A 165 9.35 -10.96 -8.34
N LYS A 166 10.44 -11.06 -7.57
CA LYS A 166 11.67 -10.26 -7.78
C LYS A 166 12.28 -10.52 -9.16
N ARG A 167 12.36 -11.80 -9.57
CA ARG A 167 12.85 -12.19 -10.91
C ARG A 167 11.93 -11.64 -12.01
N GLN A 168 10.61 -11.78 -11.86
CA GLN A 168 9.65 -11.25 -12.82
C GLN A 168 9.79 -9.73 -12.98
N ARG A 169 9.90 -8.98 -11.88
CA ARG A 169 10.12 -7.53 -11.92
C ARG A 169 11.45 -7.16 -12.59
N SER A 170 12.50 -7.93 -12.35
CA SER A 170 13.79 -7.75 -13.04
C SER A 170 13.65 -7.95 -14.55
N MET A 171 12.91 -8.98 -14.98
CA MET A 171 12.65 -9.25 -16.40
C MET A 171 11.79 -8.16 -17.04
N THR A 172 10.71 -7.71 -16.39
CA THR A 172 9.89 -6.60 -16.88
C THR A 172 10.74 -5.34 -17.05
N ARG A 173 11.56 -5.02 -16.04
CA ARG A 173 12.46 -3.86 -16.11
C ARG A 173 13.46 -3.97 -17.25
N SER A 174 14.01 -5.15 -17.53
CA SER A 174 14.90 -5.33 -18.69
C SER A 174 14.14 -5.23 -20.02
N LEU A 175 12.91 -5.76 -20.09
CA LEU A 175 12.08 -5.69 -21.29
C LEU A 175 11.68 -4.26 -21.64
N LEU A 176 11.44 -3.38 -20.64
CA LEU A 176 11.12 -1.96 -20.89
C LEU A 176 12.13 -1.26 -21.80
N ILE A 177 13.40 -1.69 -21.78
CA ILE A 177 14.46 -1.15 -22.63
C ILE A 177 14.25 -1.57 -24.11
N THR A 178 13.74 -2.79 -24.36
CA THR A 178 13.56 -3.35 -25.70
C THR A 178 12.13 -3.24 -26.23
N GLN A 179 11.15 -2.88 -25.40
CA GLN A 179 9.73 -2.81 -25.77
C GLN A 179 9.41 -1.92 -26.98
N PRO A 180 10.03 -0.74 -27.16
CA PRO A 180 9.75 0.08 -28.34
C PRO A 180 10.18 -0.61 -29.64
N ILE A 181 11.29 -1.36 -29.61
CA ILE A 181 11.83 -2.08 -30.76
C ILE A 181 10.92 -3.27 -31.11
N GLU A 182 10.51 -4.06 -30.10
CA GLU A 182 9.56 -5.17 -30.29
C GLU A 182 8.22 -4.69 -30.86
N THR A 183 7.67 -3.59 -30.34
CA THR A 183 6.41 -3.01 -30.83
C THR A 183 6.52 -2.52 -32.27
N GLY A 184 7.66 -1.92 -32.62
CA GLY A 184 7.96 -1.49 -33.98
C GLY A 184 8.05 -2.68 -34.94
N LEU A 185 8.81 -3.72 -34.57
CA LEU A 185 8.95 -4.95 -35.35
C LEU A 185 7.61 -5.69 -35.52
N GLU A 186 6.80 -5.78 -34.47
CA GLU A 186 5.50 -6.41 -34.56
C GLU A 186 4.58 -5.65 -35.54
N SER A 187 4.64 -4.32 -35.52
CA SER A 187 3.87 -3.46 -36.44
C SER A 187 4.31 -3.64 -37.90
N THR A 188 5.61 -3.80 -38.16
CA THR A 188 6.12 -4.05 -39.52
C THR A 188 5.77 -5.45 -40.00
N CYS A 189 5.93 -6.48 -39.15
CA CYS A 189 5.48 -7.85 -39.47
C CYS A 189 3.99 -7.90 -39.79
N ARG A 190 3.14 -7.18 -39.05
CA ARG A 190 1.70 -7.07 -39.34
C ARG A 190 1.44 -6.41 -40.70
N LYS A 191 2.19 -5.38 -41.08
CA LYS A 191 2.08 -4.75 -42.41
C LYS A 191 2.57 -5.70 -43.51
N LEU A 192 3.70 -6.37 -43.31
CA LEU A 192 4.24 -7.34 -44.26
C LEU A 192 3.28 -8.51 -44.47
N LYS A 193 2.66 -9.02 -43.40
CA LYS A 193 1.65 -10.07 -43.47
C LYS A 193 0.40 -9.65 -44.26
N ARG A 194 0.04 -8.37 -44.29
CA ARG A 194 -1.04 -7.86 -45.14
C ARG A 194 -0.63 -7.81 -46.61
N LEU A 195 0.64 -7.47 -46.89
CA LEU A 195 1.17 -7.40 -48.26
C LEU A 195 1.41 -8.78 -48.86
N LEU A 196 1.85 -9.74 -48.05
CA LEU A 196 2.12 -11.12 -48.46
C LEU A 196 0.87 -12.02 -48.40
N LYS A 197 -0.28 -11.48 -47.98
CA LYS A 197 -1.55 -12.21 -48.08
C LYS A 197 -1.95 -12.17 -49.55
N GLU A 198 -1.46 -13.14 -50.31
CA GLU A 198 -1.91 -13.37 -51.68
C GLU A 198 -3.43 -13.47 -51.69
N ASP A 199 -4.05 -12.60 -52.48
CA ASP A 199 -5.47 -12.65 -52.76
C ASP A 199 -5.73 -13.91 -53.58
N HIS A 200 -5.99 -15.05 -52.93
CA HIS A 200 -6.22 -16.33 -53.62
C HIS A 200 -7.31 -16.25 -54.73
N TRP A 201 -8.21 -15.26 -54.65
CA TRP A 201 -9.20 -14.96 -55.68
C TRP A 201 -8.65 -14.27 -56.94
N ARG A 202 -7.47 -13.61 -56.90
CA ARG A 202 -6.82 -13.00 -58.08
C ARG A 202 -6.15 -14.05 -58.98
N THR A 203 -5.64 -15.13 -58.39
CA THR A 203 -4.99 -16.22 -59.13
C THR A 203 -5.96 -17.07 -59.96
N GLU A 204 -7.25 -17.08 -59.64
CA GLU A 204 -8.28 -17.82 -60.41
C GLU A 204 -8.77 -17.08 -61.67
N ALA A 205 -8.50 -15.78 -61.81
CA ALA A 205 -8.95 -14.97 -62.94
C ALA A 205 -8.29 -15.34 -64.29
N HIS A 206 -7.26 -16.17 -64.28
CA HIS A 206 -6.54 -16.62 -65.48
C HIS A 206 -7.00 -17.98 -66.03
N LEU A 207 -7.93 -18.67 -65.35
CA LEU A 207 -8.40 -20.01 -65.74
C LEU A 207 -9.68 -20.02 -66.60
N PHE A 208 -10.23 -18.86 -66.96
CA PHE A 208 -11.44 -18.72 -67.80
C PHE A 208 -11.21 -17.83 -69.04
N LYS A 209 -10.20 -18.14 -69.85
CA LYS A 209 -10.03 -17.55 -71.19
C LYS A 209 -9.83 -18.62 -72.25
#